data_AF-A0A2D6EZS6-F1
#
_entry.id   AF-A0A2D6EZS6-F1
#
_cell.length_a   1.000
_cell.length_b   1.000
_cell.length_c   1.000
_cell.angle_alpha   90.00
_cell.angle_beta   90.00
_cell.angle_gamma   90.00
#
_symmetry.space_group_name_H-M   'P 1'
#
loop_
_entity.id
_entity.type
_entity.pdbx_description
1 polymer ?
#
loop_
_entity_poly.entity_id
_entity_poly.type
_entity_poly.pdbx_seq_one_letter_code
_entity_poly.pdbx_strand_id
1 'polypeptide(L)'
;MVYKENPDLTSKYPAIDGIAKEGEGKIQSQEAIRRDVEEILKLPDAEFNTWHKEKMGHAQSLYTIVSGIGDVPNLGYGSEEYTMKTGSTTLHSLTQTLEQTIDFLEKIALVRANRKKE
;
A
#
# COMPACT_ATOMS: atom_id res chain seq x y z
N MET A 1 -14.63 -19.27 2.93
CA MET A 1 -14.62 -18.09 3.82
C MET A 1 -14.87 -16.87 2.96
N VAL A 2 -16.05 -16.26 3.08
CA VAL A 2 -16.32 -14.95 2.47
C VAL A 2 -15.66 -13.94 3.40
N TYR A 3 -14.62 -13.24 2.92
CA TYR A 3 -14.11 -12.08 3.64
C TYR A 3 -15.27 -11.08 3.73
N LYS A 4 -15.87 -10.96 4.92
CA LYS A 4 -16.82 -9.88 5.18
C LYS A 4 -16.01 -8.59 5.13
N GLU A 5 -16.26 -7.78 4.11
CA GLU A 5 -15.76 -6.41 4.03
C GLU A 5 -16.06 -5.73 5.36
N ASN A 6 -15.01 -5.18 5.97
CA ASN A 6 -15.12 -4.49 7.24
C ASN A 6 -15.74 -3.11 6.91
N PRO A 7 -17.00 -2.83 7.28
CA PRO A 7 -17.75 -1.66 6.80
C PRO A 7 -17.21 -0.32 7.33
N ASP A 8 -16.19 -0.36 8.20
CA ASP A 8 -15.59 0.81 8.86
C ASP A 8 -14.28 1.32 8.21
N LEU A 9 -13.88 0.81 7.04
CA LEU A 9 -12.77 1.39 6.28
C LEU A 9 -13.22 2.65 5.52
N THR A 10 -13.65 3.68 6.27
CA THR A 10 -13.79 5.04 5.72
C THR A 10 -12.41 5.64 5.49
N SER A 11 -11.76 5.24 4.41
CA SER A 11 -10.53 5.90 3.97
C SER A 11 -10.84 7.28 3.41
N LYS A 12 -10.04 8.28 3.83
CA LYS A 12 -10.06 9.64 3.26
C LYS A 12 -9.57 9.64 1.80
N TYR A 13 -8.74 8.67 1.40
CA TYR A 13 -8.13 8.55 0.06
C TYR A 13 -8.25 7.11 -0.45
N PRO A 14 -9.47 6.67 -0.81
CA PRO A 14 -9.73 5.28 -1.14
C PRO A 14 -8.96 4.79 -2.37
N ALA A 15 -8.57 5.69 -3.29
CA ALA A 15 -7.80 5.32 -4.48
C ALA A 15 -6.35 4.99 -4.18
N ILE A 16 -5.75 5.79 -3.31
CA ILE A 16 -4.38 5.56 -2.83
C ILE A 16 -4.33 4.36 -1.89
N ASP A 17 -5.40 4.13 -1.12
CA ASP A 17 -5.51 3.03 -0.18
C ASP A 17 -5.94 1.71 -0.82
N GLY A 18 -6.14 1.68 -2.15
CA GLY A 18 -6.52 0.47 -2.89
C GLY A 18 -7.90 -0.08 -2.52
N ILE A 19 -8.76 0.73 -1.88
CA ILE A 19 -10.11 0.35 -1.50
C ILE A 19 -11.01 0.62 -2.70
N ALA A 20 -11.41 -0.44 -3.42
CA ALA A 20 -12.45 -0.33 -4.44
C ALA A 20 -13.77 0.10 -3.76
N LYS A 21 -14.47 1.09 -4.32
CA LYS A 21 -15.84 1.36 -3.90
C LYS A 21 -16.67 0.11 -4.21
N GLU A 22 -17.39 -0.41 -3.21
CA GLU A 22 -18.26 -1.59 -3.34
C GLU A 22 -19.09 -1.53 -4.63
N GLY A 23 -19.08 -2.63 -5.39
CA GLY A 23 -19.97 -2.85 -6.54
C GLY A 23 -19.29 -2.97 -7.89
N GLU A 24 -18.04 -2.53 -8.04
CA GLU A 24 -17.29 -2.72 -9.28
C GLU A 24 -15.91 -3.26 -8.91
N GLY A 25 -15.60 -4.51 -9.23
CA GLY A 25 -14.24 -5.07 -9.15
C GLY A 25 -13.27 -4.43 -10.15
N LYS A 26 -13.37 -3.10 -10.31
CA LYS A 26 -12.55 -2.27 -11.18
C LYS A 26 -11.37 -1.75 -10.37
N ILE A 27 -10.21 -1.92 -10.98
CA ILE A 27 -9.01 -1.15 -10.70
C ILE A 27 -9.41 0.33 -10.56
N GLN A 28 -9.02 0.94 -9.44
CA GLN A 28 -9.13 2.38 -9.22
C GLN A 28 -8.65 3.12 -10.48
N SER A 29 -9.50 3.94 -11.09
CA SER A 29 -9.14 4.58 -12.36
C SER A 29 -7.97 5.53 -12.16
N GLN A 30 -7.15 5.75 -13.18
CA GLN A 30 -6.01 6.67 -13.08
C GLN A 30 -6.46 8.07 -12.67
N GLU A 31 -7.67 8.48 -13.05
CA GLU A 31 -8.29 9.75 -12.68
C GLU A 31 -8.61 9.81 -11.19
N ALA A 32 -9.10 8.72 -10.59
CA ALA A 32 -9.36 8.65 -9.15
C ALA A 32 -8.07 8.76 -8.34
N ILE A 33 -7.02 8.04 -8.77
CA ILE A 33 -5.68 8.12 -8.15
C ILE A 33 -5.13 9.55 -8.24
N ARG A 34 -5.21 10.17 -9.44
CA ARG A 34 -4.76 11.56 -9.63
C ARG A 34 -5.50 12.53 -8.72
N ARG A 35 -6.82 12.37 -8.58
CA ARG A 35 -7.64 13.22 -7.72
C ARG A 35 -7.21 13.12 -6.25
N ASP A 36 -7.05 11.91 -5.73
CA ASP A 36 -6.61 11.71 -4.35
C ASP A 36 -5.22 12.33 -4.12
N VAL A 37 -4.28 12.13 -5.05
CA VAL A 37 -2.95 12.79 -4.98
C VAL A 37 -3.10 14.32 -4.94
N GLU A 38 -3.93 14.90 -5.79
CA GLU A 38 -4.13 16.36 -5.79
C GLU A 38 -4.75 16.87 -4.48
N GLU A 39 -5.69 16.15 -3.89
CA GLU A 39 -6.28 16.49 -2.60
C GLU A 39 -5.25 16.39 -1.47
N ILE A 40 -4.41 15.34 -1.47
CA ILE A 40 -3.29 15.16 -0.53
C ILE A 40 -2.28 16.32 -0.65
N LEU A 41 -1.93 16.73 -1.87
CA LEU A 41 -0.99 17.81 -2.12
C LEU A 41 -1.51 19.17 -1.61
N LYS A 42 -2.84 19.34 -1.51
CA LYS A 42 -3.51 20.56 -1.02
C LYS A 42 -3.76 20.55 0.50
N LEU A 43 -3.54 19.44 1.19
CA LEU A 43 -3.74 19.36 2.64
C LEU A 43 -2.94 20.43 3.39
N PRO A 44 -3.42 20.91 4.55
CA PRO A 44 -2.58 21.66 5.49
C PRO A 44 -1.34 20.87 5.92
N ASP A 45 -0.27 21.57 6.29
CA ASP A 45 1.01 20.94 6.62
C ASP A 45 0.93 19.95 7.77
N ALA A 46 0.20 20.30 8.83
CA ALA A 46 -0.03 19.41 9.95
C ALA A 46 -0.75 18.12 9.52
N GLU A 47 -1.81 18.24 8.71
CA GLU A 47 -2.59 17.10 8.23
C GLU A 47 -1.78 16.21 7.28
N PHE A 48 -1.01 16.81 6.37
CA PHE A 48 -0.15 16.07 5.46
C PHE A 48 0.95 15.32 6.19
N ASN A 49 1.61 15.96 7.15
CA ASN A 49 2.68 15.33 7.91
C ASN A 49 2.15 14.15 8.71
N THR A 50 0.97 14.27 9.32
CA THR A 50 0.29 13.17 10.01
C THR A 50 -0.04 12.04 9.03
N TRP A 51 -0.74 12.34 7.93
CA TRP A 51 -1.10 11.35 6.92
C TRP A 51 0.13 10.62 6.36
N HIS A 52 1.16 11.36 5.94
CA HIS A 52 2.38 10.81 5.36
C HIS A 52 3.11 9.93 6.37
N LYS A 53 3.23 10.37 7.62
CA LYS A 53 3.89 9.61 8.69
C LYS A 53 3.15 8.29 8.96
N GLU A 54 1.83 8.32 9.05
CA GLU A 54 1.02 7.12 9.29
C GLU A 54 1.15 6.12 8.14
N LYS A 55 1.02 6.59 6.89
CA LYS A 55 1.11 5.72 5.71
C LYS A 55 2.51 5.15 5.51
N MET A 56 3.54 5.98 5.67
CA MET A 56 4.93 5.54 5.59
C MET A 56 5.25 4.53 6.70
N GLY A 57 4.84 4.81 7.94
CA GLY A 57 5.05 3.91 9.07
C GLY A 57 4.36 2.56 8.88
N HIS A 58 3.15 2.55 8.35
CA HIS A 58 2.43 1.31 8.03
C HIS A 58 3.16 0.52 6.94
N ALA A 59 3.50 1.15 5.82
CA ALA A 59 4.19 0.50 4.70
C ALA A 59 5.55 -0.08 5.11
N GLN A 60 6.35 0.67 5.88
CA GLN A 60 7.63 0.21 6.42
C GLN A 60 7.47 -0.94 7.42
N SER A 61 6.43 -0.89 8.27
CA SER A 61 6.15 -1.98 9.23
C SER A 61 5.80 -3.27 8.49
N LEU A 62 4.91 -3.19 7.49
CA LEU A 62 4.57 -4.34 6.67
C LEU A 62 5.78 -4.86 5.88
N TYR A 63 6.59 -3.95 5.32
CA TYR A 63 7.82 -4.34 4.61
C TYR A 63 8.77 -5.11 5.53
N THR A 64 8.97 -4.63 6.76
CA THR A 64 9.81 -5.29 7.77
C THR A 64 9.29 -6.68 8.14
N ILE A 65 7.96 -6.82 8.33
CA ILE A 65 7.34 -8.10 8.65
C ILE A 65 7.49 -9.08 7.48
N VAL A 66 7.16 -8.65 6.26
CA VAL A 66 7.17 -9.51 5.07
C VAL A 66 8.60 -9.94 4.70
N SER A 67 9.57 -9.02 4.76
CA SER A 67 10.98 -9.35 4.57
C SER A 67 11.49 -10.34 5.62
N GLY A 68 11.16 -10.11 6.90
CA GLY A 68 11.52 -11.01 7.98
C GLY A 68 10.93 -12.41 7.85
N ILE A 69 9.71 -12.55 7.31
CA ILE A 69 9.09 -13.86 7.01
C ILE A 69 9.78 -14.53 5.82
N GLY A 70 10.20 -13.75 4.82
CA GLY A 70 10.97 -14.24 3.67
C GLY A 70 12.33 -14.84 4.06
N ASP A 71 12.92 -14.37 5.16
CA ASP A 71 14.22 -14.84 5.68
C ASP A 71 14.13 -16.08 6.59
N VAL A 72 12.92 -16.51 6.98
CA VAL A 72 12.76 -17.73 7.81
C VAL A 72 13.07 -18.96 6.95
N PRO A 73 14.08 -19.78 7.31
CA PRO A 73 14.34 -21.04 6.60
C PRO A 73 13.11 -21.95 6.71
N ASN A 74 12.53 -22.31 5.57
CA ASN A 74 11.31 -23.10 5.50
C ASN A 74 11.38 -24.40 6.32
N LEU A 75 10.48 -24.55 7.30
CA LEU A 75 10.15 -25.85 7.90
C LEU A 75 9.21 -26.58 6.94
N GLY A 76 9.78 -27.43 6.09
CA GLY A 76 9.03 -28.17 5.06
C GLY A 76 7.97 -29.08 5.66
N TYR A 77 6.70 -28.75 5.40
CA TYR A 77 5.59 -29.69 5.52
C TYR A 77 4.90 -29.79 4.16
N GLY A 78 4.95 -31.00 3.59
CA GLY A 78 4.53 -31.28 2.22
C GLY A 78 3.02 -31.31 2.02
N SER A 79 2.59 -30.78 0.88
CA SER A 79 1.56 -31.39 0.04
C SER A 79 1.78 -30.96 -1.41
N GLU A 80 1.52 -31.85 -2.36
CA GLU A 80 2.07 -31.86 -3.72
C GLU A 80 1.45 -30.85 -4.70
N GLU A 81 0.48 -30.00 -4.29
CA GLU A 81 -0.14 -29.01 -5.19
C GLU A 81 0.15 -27.55 -4.85
N TYR A 82 0.42 -27.22 -3.58
CA TYR A 82 0.90 -25.88 -3.19
C TYR A 82 2.43 -25.88 -3.22
N THR A 83 3.00 -25.92 -4.43
CA THR A 83 4.46 -25.91 -4.56
C THR A 83 5.02 -24.65 -3.88
N MET A 84 6.06 -24.82 -3.07
CA MET A 84 6.81 -23.76 -2.39
C MET A 84 7.21 -22.58 -3.30
N LYS A 85 7.24 -22.83 -4.62
CA LYS A 85 7.43 -21.86 -5.69
C LYS A 85 6.33 -20.78 -5.72
N THR A 86 5.06 -21.12 -5.55
CA THR A 86 3.96 -20.12 -5.52
C THR A 86 3.98 -19.29 -4.24
N GLY A 87 4.29 -19.87 -3.07
CA GLY A 87 4.44 -19.14 -1.81
C GLY A 87 5.60 -18.13 -1.84
N SER A 88 6.77 -18.54 -2.33
CA SER A 88 7.94 -17.66 -2.49
C SER A 88 7.70 -16.56 -3.54
N THR A 89 7.01 -16.86 -4.65
CA THR A 89 6.65 -15.86 -5.67
C THR A 89 5.66 -14.83 -5.14
N THR A 90 4.71 -15.24 -4.28
CA THR A 90 3.74 -14.33 -3.65
C THR A 90 4.40 -13.40 -2.64
N LEU A 91 5.29 -13.90 -1.78
CA LEU A 91 6.04 -13.07 -0.83
C LEU A 91 6.97 -12.08 -1.52
N HIS A 92 7.64 -12.52 -2.60
CA HIS A 92 8.49 -11.64 -3.40
C HIS A 92 7.68 -10.53 -4.08
N SER A 93 6.56 -10.87 -4.72
CA SER A 93 5.64 -9.89 -5.33
C SER A 93 5.09 -8.89 -4.31
N LEU A 94 4.75 -9.36 -3.10
CA LEU A 94 4.27 -8.51 -2.02
C LEU A 94 5.35 -7.54 -1.53
N THR A 95 6.58 -8.02 -1.38
CA THR A 95 7.74 -7.19 -0.99
C THR A 95 7.97 -6.09 -2.02
N GLN A 96 7.99 -6.44 -3.31
CA GLN A 96 8.15 -5.47 -4.40
C GLN A 96 7.02 -4.42 -4.42
N THR A 97 5.78 -4.84 -4.15
CA THR A 97 4.64 -3.92 -4.07
C THR A 97 4.79 -2.93 -2.91
N LEU A 98 5.29 -3.39 -1.75
CA LEU A 98 5.56 -2.53 -0.60
C LEU A 98 6.70 -1.54 -0.88
N GLU A 99 7.76 -1.95 -1.57
CA GLU A 99 8.85 -1.05 -2.00
C GLU A 99 8.32 0.05 -2.93
N GLN A 100 7.51 -0.32 -3.92
CA GLN A 100 6.87 0.64 -4.82
C GLN A 100 5.94 1.60 -4.07
N THR A 101 5.24 1.11 -3.04
CA THR A 101 4.36 1.94 -2.20
C THR A 101 5.18 2.97 -1.41
N ILE A 102 6.31 2.57 -0.82
CA ILE A 102 7.22 3.47 -0.09
C ILE A 102 7.77 4.55 -1.04
N ASP A 103 8.32 4.15 -2.19
CA ASP A 103 8.84 5.08 -3.21
C ASP A 103 7.76 6.06 -3.70
N PHE A 104 6.53 5.59 -3.88
CA PHE A 104 5.42 6.45 -4.26
C PHE A 104 5.08 7.50 -3.20
N LEU A 105 5.06 7.12 -1.91
CA LEU A 105 4.83 8.05 -0.80
C LEU A 105 5.95 9.12 -0.72
N GLU A 106 7.21 8.72 -0.90
CA GLU A 106 8.35 9.64 -0.94
C GLU A 106 8.24 10.64 -2.10
N LYS A 107 7.83 10.17 -3.28
CA LYS A 107 7.59 11.04 -4.44
C LYS A 107 6.49 12.07 -4.18
N ILE A 108 5.39 11.69 -3.54
CA ILE A 108 4.33 12.64 -3.16
C ILE A 108 4.90 13.74 -2.25
N ALA A 109 5.69 13.37 -1.24
CA ALA A 109 6.33 14.33 -0.34
C ALA A 109 7.30 15.27 -1.08
N LEU A 110 8.10 14.74 -2.01
CA LEU A 110 9.02 15.53 -2.82
C LEU A 110 8.29 16.54 -3.72
N VAL A 111 7.24 16.10 -4.42
CA VAL A 111 6.41 16.97 -5.27
C VAL A 111 5.80 18.10 -4.46
N ARG A 112 5.27 17.79 -3.27
CA ARG A 112 4.72 18.80 -2.37
C ARG A 112 5.78 19.81 -1.91
N ALA A 113 6.96 19.33 -1.53
CA ALA A 113 8.06 20.17 -1.07
C ALA A 113 8.53 21.14 -2.17
N ASN A 114 8.56 20.70 -3.42
CA ASN A 114 8.93 21.53 -4.56
C ASN A 114 7.87 22.60 -4.87
N ARG A 115 6.58 22.26 -4.82
CA ARG A 115 5.47 23.23 -5.02
C ARG A 115 5.41 24.37 -4.01
N LYS A 116 6.01 24.20 -2.83
CA LYS A 116 6.09 25.26 -1.82
C LYS A 116 7.26 26.23 -2.02
N LYS A 117 8.23 25.87 -2.86
CA LYS A 117 9.41 26.70 -3.15
C LYS A 117 9.18 27.63 -4.34
N GLU A 118 8.12 27.38 -5.11
CA GLU A 118 7.59 28.24 -6.17
C GLU A 118 6.67 29.32 -5.59
#